data_AF-A0A811Y6J6-F1
#
_entry.id   AF-A0A811Y6J6-F1
#
_cell.length_a   1.000
_cell.length_b   1.000
_cell.length_c   1.000
_cell.angle_alpha   90.00
_cell.angle_beta   90.00
_cell.angle_gamma   90.00
#
_symmetry.space_group_name_H-M   'P 1'
#
loop_
_entity.id
_entity.type
_entity.pdbx_description
1 polymer ?
#
loop_
_entity_poly.entity_id
_entity_poly.type
_entity_poly.pdbx_seq_one_letter_code
_entity_poly.pdbx_strand_id
1 'polypeptide(L)'
;MASLGLEAEQEPLLGDRTPGSREWDILETEEHYKSRWRSIRILYLTMFLSSVGFSIVIMSIWPYLQKIDQTADASFLGWIIASFSLGQMVASPVFGLWSNYRPRKEPLIISLSISVAANCLYAYVHVPASHNKYYMLVARGLVGFGAGNVAVIRSYIAGATSLQERTSSMANTSACQALGFILGPVFQTCFALIGEKGVTWDTIKLQINMYTAPVLLGAFLGVLNIILILILLREHHVDDSGRQCKNVNFEEASTDEVQVLQGNIDQVAVVATNIVFFVILFIFALFETIVTPLTMDMYAWTREQAVLYDGIILAALGVEALIIFMGIKLLSKKIGERAILLGGFIVVWVGFFILLPWGNHFPKIQWEDLHNNSIPNTTFGEIIITLWKSPKEDHNEGPTGCPIGQAWCFYTPMIHLAQFLISAVLIGIGYPSCSVMSYTLYSKILGPKPQGVYMGWLTASGSAARILGPVFISQVYTSWGPRWAFSLVCGIVMLTIILLGVVYRRLVAFSVRHGRIQE
;
A
#
# COMPACT_ATOMS: atom_id res chain seq x y z
N MET A 1 -20.58 -13.14 41.84
CA MET A 1 -20.56 -11.97 40.93
C MET A 1 -19.26 -12.03 40.13
N ALA A 2 -19.31 -12.83 39.06
CA ALA A 2 -19.13 -12.42 37.66
C ALA A 2 -17.64 -12.53 37.22
N SER A 3 -17.10 -13.73 36.97
CA SER A 3 -17.15 -14.46 35.69
C SER A 3 -17.62 -13.64 34.48
N LEU A 4 -16.67 -13.01 33.80
CA LEU A 4 -16.86 -12.40 32.48
C LEU A 4 -15.68 -12.79 31.58
N GLY A 5 -15.98 -13.61 30.57
CA GLY A 5 -15.31 -13.53 29.27
C GLY A 5 -14.00 -14.28 29.06
N LEU A 6 -13.99 -15.60 29.25
CA LEU A 6 -13.02 -16.52 28.62
C LEU A 6 -13.68 -17.28 27.46
N GLU A 7 -14.58 -16.62 26.73
CA GLU A 7 -15.15 -17.10 25.46
C GLU A 7 -14.53 -16.31 24.29
N ALA A 8 -13.28 -16.63 23.92
CA ALA A 8 -12.67 -16.04 22.73
C ALA A 8 -11.55 -16.90 22.11
N GLU A 9 -11.65 -18.22 22.15
CA GLU A 9 -10.86 -19.10 21.30
C GLU A 9 -11.63 -20.42 21.09
N GLN A 10 -12.80 -20.34 20.45
CA GLN A 10 -13.48 -21.54 19.99
C GLN A 10 -12.70 -22.06 18.77
N GLU A 11 -11.80 -23.00 19.02
CA GLU A 11 -10.96 -23.71 18.05
C GLU A 11 -11.85 -24.44 17.02
N PRO A 12 -11.90 -24.02 15.74
CA PRO A 12 -12.76 -24.67 14.76
C PRO A 12 -12.14 -25.92 14.13
N LEU A 13 -10.96 -26.37 14.58
CA LEU A 13 -10.17 -27.42 13.89
C LEU A 13 -9.74 -28.60 14.77
N LEU A 14 -9.89 -28.51 16.09
CA LEU A 14 -9.68 -29.65 16.98
C LEU A 14 -11.02 -30.37 17.10
N GLY A 15 -11.15 -31.51 16.42
CA GLY A 15 -12.35 -32.34 16.51
C GLY A 15 -12.63 -32.74 17.96
N ASP A 16 -13.90 -32.78 18.36
CA ASP A 16 -14.30 -33.30 19.65
C ASP A 16 -13.79 -34.75 19.79
N ARG A 17 -13.05 -35.04 20.87
CA ARG A 17 -12.66 -36.41 21.23
C ARG A 17 -13.89 -37.19 21.68
N THR A 18 -14.73 -37.61 20.75
CA THR A 18 -15.74 -38.64 21.03
C THR A 18 -15.04 -40.00 21.10
N PRO A 19 -15.24 -40.81 22.16
CA PRO A 19 -14.68 -42.15 22.25
C PRO A 19 -15.27 -43.01 21.12
N GLY A 20 -14.43 -43.35 20.12
CA GLY A 20 -14.83 -44.11 18.93
C GLY A 20 -14.62 -43.39 17.59
N SER A 21 -14.15 -42.14 17.58
CA SER A 21 -13.75 -41.44 16.34
C SER A 21 -12.50 -42.08 15.73
N ARG A 22 -12.50 -42.23 14.40
CA ARG A 22 -11.32 -42.76 13.67
C ARG A 22 -10.28 -41.64 13.57
N GLU A 23 -9.00 -41.99 13.43
CA GLU A 23 -7.89 -41.03 13.28
C GLU A 23 -8.11 -39.99 12.15
N TRP A 24 -8.98 -40.30 11.19
CA TRP A 24 -9.43 -39.44 10.08
C TRP A 24 -10.39 -38.30 10.47
N ASP A 25 -10.94 -38.30 11.70
CA ASP A 25 -11.84 -37.25 12.21
C ASP A 25 -11.08 -36.07 12.83
N ILE A 26 -9.76 -36.20 13.04
CA ILE A 26 -8.90 -35.12 13.54
C ILE A 26 -8.43 -34.30 12.33
N LEU A 27 -9.02 -33.11 12.13
CA LEU A 27 -8.72 -32.20 11.03
C LEU A 27 -7.27 -31.67 11.05
N GLU A 28 -6.74 -31.32 12.22
CA GLU A 28 -5.36 -30.86 12.44
C GLU A 28 -4.91 -31.20 13.88
N THR A 29 -3.65 -31.62 14.09
CA THR A 29 -3.12 -31.78 15.46
C THR A 29 -2.64 -30.45 16.02
N GLU A 30 -2.65 -30.31 17.35
CA GLU A 30 -2.25 -29.08 18.05
C GLU A 30 -0.81 -28.63 17.74
N GLU A 31 0.12 -29.58 17.59
CA GLU A 31 1.50 -29.27 17.22
C GLU A 31 1.62 -28.72 15.79
N HIS A 32 0.85 -29.28 14.86
CA HIS A 32 0.78 -28.83 13.49
C HIS A 32 0.16 -27.43 13.38
N TYR A 33 -0.94 -27.19 14.08
CA TYR A 33 -1.58 -25.89 14.19
C TYR A 33 -0.58 -24.82 14.69
N LYS A 34 0.13 -25.10 15.80
CA LYS A 34 1.16 -24.20 16.34
C LYS A 34 2.28 -23.93 15.34
N SER A 35 2.75 -24.94 14.63
CA SER A 35 3.82 -24.81 13.62
C SER A 35 3.39 -23.96 12.42
N ARG A 36 2.17 -24.17 11.93
CA ARG A 36 1.55 -23.42 10.84
C ARG A 36 1.40 -21.95 11.19
N TRP A 37 0.81 -21.65 12.35
CA TRP A 37 0.60 -20.27 12.79
C TRP A 37 1.90 -19.55 13.15
N ARG A 38 2.91 -20.26 13.65
CA ARG A 38 4.26 -19.69 13.80
C ARG A 38 4.80 -19.21 12.46
N SER A 39 4.67 -20.03 11.42
CA SER A 39 5.10 -19.69 10.05
C SER A 39 4.33 -18.48 9.49
N ILE A 40 3.01 -18.47 9.64
CA ILE A 40 2.15 -17.35 9.19
C ILE A 40 2.53 -16.04 9.89
N ARG A 41 2.75 -16.05 11.22
CA ARG A 41 3.13 -14.85 12.00
C ARG A 41 4.49 -14.28 11.58
N ILE A 42 5.44 -15.11 11.18
CA ILE A 42 6.74 -14.65 10.64
C ILE A 42 6.55 -13.96 9.29
N LEU A 43 5.64 -14.45 8.46
CA LEU A 43 5.32 -13.80 7.19
C LEU A 43 4.58 -12.48 7.39
N TYR A 44 3.75 -12.35 8.43
CA TYR A 44 3.20 -11.05 8.85
C TYR A 44 4.30 -10.06 9.23
N LEU A 45 5.29 -10.51 10.02
CA LEU A 45 6.46 -9.69 10.36
C LEU A 45 7.26 -9.29 9.11
N THR A 46 7.49 -10.23 8.19
CA THR A 46 8.18 -9.96 6.92
C THR A 46 7.46 -8.90 6.09
N MET A 47 6.14 -8.99 6.02
CA MET A 47 5.29 -8.03 5.32
C MET A 47 5.36 -6.64 5.97
N PHE A 48 5.32 -6.58 7.31
CA PHE A 48 5.49 -5.34 8.07
C PHE A 48 6.85 -4.70 7.81
N LEU A 49 7.95 -5.45 7.98
CA LEU A 49 9.32 -4.95 7.78
C LEU A 49 9.56 -4.48 6.35
N SER A 50 9.05 -5.21 5.35
CA SER A 50 9.16 -4.80 3.93
C SER A 50 8.41 -3.49 3.67
N SER A 51 7.27 -3.28 4.33
CA SER A 51 6.44 -2.08 4.18
C SER A 51 7.07 -0.86 4.88
N VAL A 52 7.67 -1.06 6.06
CA VAL A 52 8.50 -0.03 6.74
C VAL A 52 9.66 0.39 5.84
N GLY A 53 10.39 -0.58 5.26
CA GLY A 53 11.54 -0.31 4.39
C GLY A 53 11.18 0.51 3.15
N PHE A 54 10.00 0.30 2.57
CA PHE A 54 9.49 1.16 1.49
C PHE A 54 9.20 2.59 1.97
N SER A 55 8.48 2.73 3.09
CA SER A 55 7.92 4.02 3.49
C SER A 55 8.90 4.93 4.23
N ILE A 56 9.90 4.36 4.90
CA ILE A 56 10.87 5.13 5.71
C ILE A 56 11.67 6.13 4.88
N VAL A 57 11.95 5.82 3.62
CA VAL A 57 12.80 6.66 2.77
C VAL A 57 12.01 7.79 2.07
N ILE A 58 10.67 7.69 1.97
CA ILE A 58 9.87 8.53 1.07
C ILE A 58 10.06 10.03 1.34
N MET A 59 10.00 10.44 2.62
CA MET A 59 10.11 11.86 2.99
C MET A 59 11.53 12.43 2.84
N SER A 60 12.54 11.57 2.81
CA SER A 60 13.95 11.98 2.89
C SER A 60 14.69 11.87 1.55
N ILE A 61 14.11 11.19 0.55
CA ILE A 61 14.70 11.04 -0.79
C ILE A 61 14.96 12.40 -1.44
N TRP A 62 14.00 13.33 -1.42
CA TRP A 62 14.18 14.61 -2.11
C TRP A 62 15.30 15.46 -1.51
N PRO A 63 15.33 15.73 -0.19
CA PRO A 63 16.47 16.43 0.43
C PRO A 63 17.81 15.71 0.22
N TYR A 64 17.82 14.37 0.29
CA TYR A 64 19.05 13.60 0.09
C TYR A 64 19.55 13.69 -1.36
N LEU A 65 18.63 13.61 -2.34
CA LEU A 65 18.93 13.73 -3.76
C LEU A 65 19.55 15.10 -4.08
N GLN A 66 18.95 16.18 -3.57
CA GLN A 66 19.47 17.54 -3.75
C GLN A 66 20.88 17.72 -3.14
N LYS A 67 21.17 17.01 -2.05
CA LYS A 67 22.49 17.03 -1.41
C LYS A 67 23.57 16.31 -2.22
N ILE A 68 23.23 15.18 -2.85
CA ILE A 68 24.20 14.36 -3.60
C ILE A 68 24.35 14.76 -5.08
N ASP A 69 23.34 15.41 -5.66
CA ASP A 69 23.29 15.82 -7.05
C ASP A 69 22.30 16.99 -7.25
N GLN A 70 22.82 18.21 -7.26
CA GLN A 70 22.04 19.44 -7.45
C GLN A 70 21.44 19.57 -8.86
N THR A 71 21.84 18.73 -9.82
CA THR A 71 21.27 18.74 -11.18
C THR A 71 19.95 17.97 -11.28
N ALA A 72 19.51 17.33 -10.20
CA ALA A 72 18.28 16.56 -10.17
C ALA A 72 17.06 17.48 -10.01
N ASP A 73 16.04 17.24 -10.83
CA ASP A 73 14.78 17.98 -10.82
C ASP A 73 13.64 17.12 -10.23
N ALA A 74 12.46 17.73 -10.06
CA ALA A 74 11.27 17.04 -9.55
C ALA A 74 10.82 15.90 -10.48
N SER A 75 11.06 16.00 -11.80
CA SER A 75 10.76 14.92 -12.73
C SER A 75 11.61 13.68 -12.45
N PHE A 76 12.91 13.85 -12.17
CA PHE A 76 13.79 12.73 -11.84
C PHE A 76 13.44 12.09 -10.49
N LEU A 77 13.01 12.88 -9.50
CA LEU A 77 12.45 12.36 -8.26
C LEU A 77 11.26 11.43 -8.53
N GLY A 78 10.35 11.82 -9.44
CA GLY A 78 9.23 10.99 -9.87
C GLY A 78 9.68 9.62 -10.41
N TRP A 79 10.74 9.58 -11.22
CA TRP A 79 11.33 8.33 -11.70
C TRP A 79 11.94 7.48 -10.58
N ILE A 80 12.59 8.08 -9.58
CA ILE A 80 13.12 7.36 -8.40
C ILE A 80 11.99 6.73 -7.58
N ILE A 81 10.88 7.44 -7.38
CA ILE A 81 9.72 6.91 -6.66
C ILE A 81 9.06 5.78 -7.47
N ALA A 82 8.92 5.97 -8.79
CA ALA A 82 8.34 4.96 -9.68
C ALA A 82 9.21 3.71 -9.85
N SER A 83 10.55 3.83 -9.75
CA SER A 83 11.46 2.70 -9.95
C SER A 83 11.23 1.57 -8.96
N PHE A 84 10.84 1.88 -7.73
CA PHE A 84 10.43 0.87 -6.74
C PHE A 84 9.23 0.06 -7.23
N SER A 85 8.17 0.73 -7.65
CA SER A 85 6.95 0.07 -8.14
C SER A 85 7.23 -0.72 -9.43
N LEU A 86 8.09 -0.22 -10.32
CA LEU A 86 8.53 -0.93 -11.52
C LEU A 86 9.28 -2.21 -11.18
N GLY A 87 10.23 -2.14 -10.24
CA GLY A 87 10.95 -3.30 -9.73
C GLY A 87 9.99 -4.36 -9.17
N GLN A 88 9.03 -3.95 -8.34
CA GLN A 88 8.03 -4.86 -7.76
C GLN A 88 7.11 -5.46 -8.82
N MET A 89 6.72 -4.67 -9.83
CA MET A 89 5.86 -5.11 -10.93
C MET A 89 6.50 -6.27 -11.71
N VAL A 90 7.80 -6.17 -12.00
CA VAL A 90 8.54 -7.22 -12.72
C VAL A 90 8.85 -8.41 -11.81
N ALA A 91 9.22 -8.16 -10.56
CA ALA A 91 9.62 -9.21 -9.65
C ALA A 91 8.46 -10.08 -9.16
N SER A 92 7.26 -9.53 -9.02
CA SER A 92 6.12 -10.23 -8.42
C SER A 92 5.71 -11.49 -9.20
N PRO A 93 5.56 -11.48 -10.53
CA PRO A 93 5.27 -12.69 -11.31
C PRO A 93 6.44 -13.67 -11.29
N VAL A 94 7.70 -13.20 -11.29
CA VAL A 94 8.91 -14.04 -11.28
C VAL A 94 9.01 -14.83 -9.98
N PHE A 95 8.96 -14.15 -8.83
CA PHE A 95 8.98 -14.81 -7.53
C PHE A 95 7.71 -15.62 -7.27
N GLY A 96 6.56 -15.17 -7.78
CA GLY A 96 5.31 -15.93 -7.77
C GLY A 96 5.43 -17.27 -8.51
N LEU A 97 5.99 -17.27 -9.72
CA LEU A 97 6.26 -18.48 -10.50
C LEU A 97 7.24 -19.40 -9.80
N TRP A 98 8.35 -18.86 -9.29
CA TRP A 98 9.35 -19.64 -8.55
C TRP A 98 8.70 -20.33 -7.34
N SER A 99 7.86 -19.61 -6.59
CA SER A 99 7.17 -20.16 -5.41
C SER A 99 6.16 -21.28 -5.70
N ASN A 100 5.79 -21.49 -6.97
CA ASN A 100 4.92 -22.60 -7.37
C ASN A 100 5.69 -23.90 -7.57
N TYR A 101 6.96 -23.83 -8.00
CA TYR A 101 7.77 -25.02 -8.33
C TYR A 101 8.79 -25.39 -7.25
N ARG A 102 9.09 -24.46 -6.35
CA ARG A 102 10.09 -24.63 -5.29
C ARG A 102 9.53 -24.21 -3.92
N PRO A 103 10.13 -24.69 -2.81
CA PRO A 103 9.72 -24.27 -1.47
C PRO A 103 9.74 -22.75 -1.35
N ARG A 104 8.68 -22.15 -0.77
CA ARG A 104 8.48 -20.70 -0.76
C ARG A 104 9.57 -19.95 0.02
N LYS A 105 10.28 -20.68 0.89
CA LYS A 105 11.47 -20.22 1.60
C LYS A 105 12.58 -19.72 0.67
N GLU A 106 12.84 -20.39 -0.46
CA GLU A 106 13.91 -20.02 -1.41
C GLU A 106 13.69 -18.62 -2.01
N PRO A 107 12.57 -18.33 -2.71
CA PRO A 107 12.35 -17.01 -3.28
C PRO A 107 12.24 -15.91 -2.21
N LEU A 108 11.75 -16.20 -1.00
CA LEU A 108 11.72 -15.24 0.11
C LEU A 108 13.14 -14.82 0.57
N ILE A 109 14.06 -15.76 0.71
CA ILE A 109 15.44 -15.45 1.13
C ILE A 109 16.16 -14.63 0.06
N ILE A 110 16.02 -15.03 -1.21
CA ILE A 110 16.69 -14.35 -2.32
C ILE A 110 16.16 -12.92 -2.48
N SER A 111 14.85 -12.74 -2.46
CA SER A 111 14.22 -11.40 -2.54
C SER A 111 14.64 -10.49 -1.38
N LEU A 112 14.68 -11.00 -0.14
CA LEU A 112 15.18 -10.23 1.00
C LEU A 112 16.68 -9.92 0.91
N SER A 113 17.48 -10.85 0.39
CA SER A 113 18.92 -10.63 0.18
C SER A 113 19.18 -9.52 -0.84
N ILE A 114 18.38 -9.48 -1.92
CA ILE A 114 18.40 -8.38 -2.90
C ILE A 114 18.03 -7.06 -2.21
N SER A 115 16.97 -7.02 -1.39
CA SER A 115 16.60 -5.81 -0.64
C SER A 115 17.71 -5.33 0.30
N VAL A 116 18.38 -6.24 1.02
CA VAL A 116 19.51 -5.90 1.91
C VAL A 116 20.66 -5.33 1.11
N ALA A 117 21.07 -5.98 0.02
CA ALA A 117 22.14 -5.50 -0.84
C ALA A 117 21.80 -4.13 -1.47
N ALA A 118 20.54 -3.92 -1.86
CA ALA A 118 20.07 -2.66 -2.42
C ALA A 118 20.03 -1.53 -1.39
N ASN A 119 19.66 -1.83 -0.14
CA ASN A 119 19.74 -0.87 0.97
C ASN A 119 21.19 -0.49 1.29
N CYS A 120 22.12 -1.46 1.27
CA CYS A 120 23.55 -1.17 1.37
C CYS A 120 24.00 -0.27 0.20
N LEU A 121 23.62 -0.58 -1.03
CA LEU A 121 23.94 0.25 -2.20
C LEU A 121 23.42 1.69 -2.02
N TYR A 122 22.17 1.86 -1.56
CA TYR A 122 21.59 3.17 -1.27
C TYR A 122 22.41 3.97 -0.25
N ALA A 123 22.91 3.31 0.81
CA ALA A 123 23.73 3.95 1.82
C ALA A 123 25.12 4.40 1.31
N TYR A 124 25.58 3.88 0.17
CA TYR A 124 26.85 4.24 -0.48
C TYR A 124 26.68 5.15 -1.71
N VAL A 125 25.49 5.67 -1.98
CA VAL A 125 25.21 6.51 -3.16
C VAL A 125 26.06 7.79 -3.18
N HIS A 126 26.57 8.27 -2.04
CA HIS A 126 27.46 9.44 -1.97
C HIS A 126 28.92 9.15 -2.36
N VAL A 127 29.33 7.89 -2.51
CA VAL A 127 30.73 7.51 -2.74
C VAL A 127 31.18 7.71 -4.20
N PRO A 128 30.39 7.35 -5.23
CA PRO A 128 30.76 7.64 -6.61
C PRO A 128 30.93 9.15 -6.85
N ALA A 129 31.92 9.52 -7.66
CA ALA A 129 32.23 10.92 -7.92
C ALA A 129 31.27 11.60 -8.92
N SER A 130 30.48 10.83 -9.67
CA SER A 130 29.54 11.34 -10.67
C SER A 130 28.32 10.43 -10.81
N HIS A 131 27.21 10.98 -11.31
CA HIS A 131 25.98 10.24 -11.65
C HIS A 131 25.23 9.64 -10.44
N ASN A 132 25.36 10.24 -9.26
CA ASN A 132 24.79 9.75 -7.99
C ASN A 132 23.27 9.54 -8.06
N LYS A 133 22.54 10.39 -8.79
CA LYS A 133 21.09 10.25 -8.99
C LYS A 133 20.69 8.92 -9.63
N TYR A 134 21.50 8.38 -10.54
CA TYR A 134 21.24 7.09 -11.18
C TYR A 134 21.51 5.91 -10.24
N TYR A 135 22.53 5.99 -9.38
CA TYR A 135 22.77 4.98 -8.35
C TYR A 135 21.61 4.90 -7.35
N MET A 136 21.04 6.05 -6.96
CA MET A 136 19.83 6.09 -6.14
C MET A 136 18.64 5.44 -6.85
N LEU A 137 18.44 5.75 -8.14
CA LEU A 137 17.37 5.17 -8.96
C LEU A 137 17.48 3.64 -9.05
N VAL A 138 18.68 3.13 -9.30
CA VAL A 138 18.97 1.69 -9.35
C VAL A 138 18.77 1.03 -7.98
N ALA A 139 19.28 1.63 -6.91
CA ALA A 139 19.09 1.11 -5.56
C ALA A 139 17.61 0.99 -5.20
N ARG A 140 16.80 2.03 -5.47
CA ARG A 140 15.36 2.01 -5.21
C ARG A 140 14.62 0.99 -6.09
N GLY A 141 15.04 0.82 -7.34
CA GLY A 141 14.54 -0.22 -8.23
C GLY A 141 14.82 -1.63 -7.72
N LEU A 142 16.03 -1.88 -7.20
CA LEU A 142 16.42 -3.18 -6.63
C LEU A 142 15.69 -3.49 -5.31
N VAL A 143 15.49 -2.49 -4.44
CA VAL A 143 14.62 -2.66 -3.25
C VAL A 143 13.20 -3.01 -3.70
N GLY A 144 12.69 -2.35 -4.75
CA GLY A 144 11.41 -2.69 -5.37
C GLY A 144 11.36 -4.12 -5.91
N PHE A 145 12.43 -4.57 -6.57
CA PHE A 145 12.55 -5.94 -7.03
C PHE A 145 12.48 -6.94 -5.86
N GLY A 146 13.18 -6.67 -4.76
CA GLY A 146 13.07 -7.48 -3.54
C GLY A 146 11.67 -7.44 -2.88
N ALA A 147 10.89 -6.38 -3.09
CA ALA A 147 9.49 -6.29 -2.64
C ALA A 147 8.53 -7.23 -3.42
N GLY A 148 9.00 -7.92 -4.46
CA GLY A 148 8.25 -9.02 -5.09
C GLY A 148 7.92 -10.17 -4.14
N ASN A 149 8.57 -10.23 -2.97
CA ASN A 149 8.27 -11.17 -1.88
C ASN A 149 6.80 -11.10 -1.40
N VAL A 150 6.12 -9.97 -1.58
CA VAL A 150 4.69 -9.77 -1.24
C VAL A 150 3.80 -10.81 -1.91
N ALA A 151 4.05 -11.12 -3.19
CA ALA A 151 3.29 -12.11 -3.93
C ALA A 151 3.46 -13.52 -3.34
N VAL A 152 4.68 -13.86 -2.94
CA VAL A 152 5.02 -15.17 -2.33
C VAL A 152 4.37 -15.31 -0.95
N ILE A 153 4.42 -14.26 -0.13
CA ILE A 153 3.79 -14.23 1.20
C ILE A 153 2.28 -14.49 1.08
N ARG A 154 1.61 -13.77 0.18
CA ARG A 154 0.16 -13.94 -0.04
C ARG A 154 -0.18 -15.32 -0.57
N SER A 155 0.62 -15.85 -1.49
CA SER A 155 0.44 -17.22 -1.97
C SER A 155 0.64 -18.27 -0.88
N TYR A 156 1.64 -18.10 0.00
CA TYR A 156 1.86 -18.99 1.15
C TYR A 156 0.63 -18.97 2.07
N ILE A 157 0.21 -17.78 2.50
CA ILE A 157 -0.88 -17.62 3.47
C ILE A 157 -2.17 -18.17 2.90
N ALA A 158 -2.47 -17.92 1.61
CA ALA A 158 -3.65 -18.49 0.96
C ALA A 158 -3.65 -20.03 0.97
N GLY A 159 -2.49 -20.65 0.73
CA GLY A 159 -2.34 -22.11 0.73
C GLY A 159 -2.14 -22.75 2.11
N ALA A 160 -1.85 -21.97 3.14
CA ALA A 160 -1.66 -22.44 4.52
C ALA A 160 -2.88 -22.14 5.42
N THR A 161 -4.00 -21.69 4.85
CA THR A 161 -5.22 -21.32 5.57
C THR A 161 -6.44 -21.97 4.95
N SER A 162 -7.35 -22.41 5.81
CA SER A 162 -8.66 -22.92 5.38
C SER A 162 -9.53 -21.79 4.82
N LEU A 163 -10.63 -22.13 4.15
CA LEU A 163 -11.53 -21.13 3.56
C LEU A 163 -12.14 -20.17 4.61
N GLN A 164 -12.31 -20.64 5.85
CA GLN A 164 -12.84 -19.87 6.98
C GLN A 164 -11.79 -18.94 7.59
N GLU A 165 -10.53 -19.37 7.65
CA GLU A 165 -9.42 -18.58 8.19
C GLU A 165 -8.90 -17.54 7.18
N ARG A 166 -9.05 -17.82 5.88
CA ARG A 166 -8.43 -17.07 4.77
C ARG A 166 -8.67 -15.56 4.83
N THR A 167 -9.92 -15.15 5.05
CA THR A 167 -10.32 -13.74 5.13
C THR A 167 -9.60 -13.04 6.28
N SER A 168 -9.58 -13.67 7.46
CA SER A 168 -8.94 -13.11 8.65
C SER A 168 -7.43 -13.01 8.47
N SER A 169 -6.81 -14.03 7.86
CA SER A 169 -5.37 -14.04 7.64
C SER A 169 -4.92 -13.03 6.58
N MET A 170 -5.69 -12.85 5.50
CA MET A 170 -5.45 -11.82 4.49
C MET A 170 -5.66 -10.41 5.06
N ALA A 171 -6.66 -10.22 5.92
CA ALA A 171 -6.89 -8.97 6.64
C ALA A 171 -5.71 -8.62 7.55
N ASN A 172 -5.25 -9.58 8.37
CA ASN A 172 -4.10 -9.37 9.26
C ASN A 172 -2.80 -9.08 8.49
N THR A 173 -2.59 -9.77 7.36
CA THR A 173 -1.46 -9.48 6.46
C THR A 173 -1.49 -8.03 5.97
N SER A 174 -2.68 -7.56 5.60
CA SER A 174 -2.90 -6.19 5.10
C SER A 174 -2.78 -5.15 6.22
N ALA A 175 -3.22 -5.48 7.44
CA ALA A 175 -3.03 -4.65 8.62
C ALA A 175 -1.54 -4.48 8.95
N CYS A 176 -0.75 -5.56 8.93
CA CYS A 176 0.70 -5.49 9.12
C CYS A 176 1.39 -4.66 8.03
N GLN A 177 0.94 -4.79 6.77
CA GLN A 177 1.44 -3.93 5.68
C GLN A 177 1.12 -2.45 5.92
N ALA A 178 -0.13 -2.13 6.27
CA ALA A 178 -0.56 -0.76 6.54
C ALA A 178 0.15 -0.14 7.75
N LEU A 179 0.31 -0.90 8.84
CA LEU A 179 1.12 -0.49 10.00
C LEU A 179 2.54 -0.13 9.58
N GLY A 180 3.15 -0.91 8.69
CA GLY A 180 4.50 -0.61 8.21
C GLY A 180 4.59 0.69 7.41
N PHE A 181 3.58 0.98 6.57
CA PHE A 181 3.50 2.26 5.86
C PHE A 181 3.28 3.45 6.80
N ILE A 182 2.44 3.30 7.83
CA ILE A 182 2.19 4.38 8.81
C ILE A 182 3.42 4.64 9.68
N LEU A 183 4.11 3.58 10.15
CA LEU A 183 5.25 3.72 11.05
C LEU A 183 6.56 4.12 10.34
N GLY A 184 6.67 3.90 9.02
CA GLY A 184 7.88 4.27 8.26
C GLY A 184 8.28 5.74 8.44
N PRO A 185 7.41 6.72 8.13
CA PRO A 185 7.68 8.14 8.34
C PRO A 185 7.99 8.51 9.80
N VAL A 186 7.37 7.83 10.76
CA VAL A 186 7.64 8.03 12.20
C VAL A 186 9.08 7.63 12.52
N PHE A 187 9.54 6.46 12.06
CA PHE A 187 10.93 6.04 12.22
C PHE A 187 11.90 7.02 11.55
N GLN A 188 11.58 7.48 10.34
CA GLN A 188 12.39 8.48 9.64
C GLN A 188 12.56 9.77 10.44
N THR A 189 11.48 10.24 11.06
CA THR A 189 11.49 11.46 11.90
C THR A 189 12.37 11.28 13.14
N CYS A 190 12.38 10.10 13.77
CA CYS A 190 13.31 9.81 14.85
C CYS A 190 14.78 9.91 14.42
N PHE A 191 15.09 9.48 13.19
CA PHE A 191 16.45 9.59 12.63
C PHE A 191 16.85 11.01 12.23
N ALA A 192 15.89 11.94 12.07
CA ALA A 192 16.19 13.35 11.84
C ALA A 192 17.00 13.97 13.00
N LEU A 193 16.87 13.43 14.23
CA LEU A 193 17.62 13.86 15.42
C LEU A 193 19.14 13.65 15.29
N ILE A 194 19.60 12.75 14.42
CA ILE A 194 21.03 12.52 14.16
C ILE A 194 21.66 13.72 13.42
N GLY A 195 20.85 14.47 12.68
CA GLY A 195 21.31 15.59 11.86
C GLY A 195 21.96 15.18 10.54
N GLU A 196 22.26 16.18 9.71
CA GLU A 196 22.74 15.97 8.34
C GLU A 196 24.23 15.63 8.24
N LYS A 197 25.03 16.08 9.21
CA LYS A 197 26.48 15.83 9.26
C LYS A 197 26.74 14.38 9.68
N GLY A 198 26.01 13.90 10.68
CA GLY A 198 26.10 12.53 11.16
C GLY A 198 27.50 12.12 11.60
N VAL A 199 27.80 10.83 11.54
CA VAL A 199 29.12 10.25 11.80
C VAL A 199 29.67 9.65 10.51
N THR A 200 30.90 10.02 10.14
CA THR A 200 31.60 9.49 8.98
C THR A 200 32.75 8.60 9.43
N TRP A 201 32.83 7.39 8.86
CA TRP A 201 34.00 6.51 9.03
C TRP A 201 34.81 6.49 7.74
N ASP A 202 35.96 7.16 7.75
CA ASP A 202 36.81 7.32 6.57
C ASP A 202 37.37 5.98 6.04
N THR A 203 37.58 5.00 6.92
CA THR A 203 38.16 3.69 6.55
C THR A 203 37.23 2.88 5.64
N ILE A 204 35.91 3.02 5.80
CA ILE A 204 34.89 2.27 5.04
C ILE A 204 34.11 3.21 4.10
N LYS A 205 34.40 4.53 4.13
CA LYS A 205 33.63 5.59 3.45
C LYS A 205 32.13 5.56 3.77
N LEU A 206 31.76 4.99 4.91
CA LEU A 206 30.38 4.91 5.36
C LEU A 206 30.01 6.19 6.11
N GLN A 207 28.96 6.86 5.65
CA GLN A 207 28.38 8.00 6.34
C GLN A 207 27.06 7.58 6.96
N ILE A 208 26.94 7.67 8.29
CA ILE A 208 25.68 7.49 9.01
C ILE A 208 25.11 8.88 9.32
N ASN A 209 24.11 9.30 8.56
CA ASN A 209 23.37 10.54 8.76
C ASN A 209 21.86 10.27 8.76
N MET A 210 21.04 11.31 8.88
CA MET A 210 19.57 11.18 8.86
C MET A 210 18.99 10.51 7.59
N TYR A 211 19.75 10.45 6.49
CA TYR A 211 19.31 9.89 5.21
C TYR A 211 19.72 8.42 5.04
N THR A 212 20.90 8.05 5.53
CA THR A 212 21.48 6.70 5.35
C THR A 212 21.20 5.78 6.54
N ALA A 213 21.11 6.31 7.77
CA ALA A 213 20.81 5.54 8.97
C ALA A 213 19.49 4.73 8.89
N PRO A 214 18.38 5.30 8.38
CA PRO A 214 17.12 4.57 8.24
C PRO A 214 17.24 3.35 7.30
N VAL A 215 18.01 3.50 6.23
CA VAL A 215 18.21 2.44 5.24
C VAL A 215 19.16 1.35 5.76
N LEU A 216 20.17 1.73 6.54
CA LEU A 216 21.03 0.78 7.25
C LEU A 216 20.25 -0.01 8.32
N LEU A 217 19.33 0.63 9.04
CA LEU A 217 18.39 -0.08 9.91
C LEU A 217 17.56 -1.08 9.10
N GLY A 218 17.05 -0.68 7.94
CA GLY A 218 16.34 -1.57 7.02
C GLY A 218 17.16 -2.77 6.58
N ALA A 219 18.45 -2.57 6.26
CA ALA A 219 19.37 -3.66 5.93
C ALA A 219 19.58 -4.62 7.12
N PHE A 220 19.80 -4.08 8.32
CA PHE A 220 19.94 -4.89 9.54
C PHE A 220 18.69 -5.71 9.85
N LEU A 221 17.51 -5.08 9.82
CA LEU A 221 16.22 -5.76 10.02
C LEU A 221 15.96 -6.80 8.92
N GLY A 222 16.40 -6.54 7.69
CA GLY A 222 16.35 -7.50 6.58
C GLY A 222 17.18 -8.75 6.85
N VAL A 223 18.42 -8.60 7.34
CA VAL A 223 19.27 -9.74 7.74
C VAL A 223 18.65 -10.54 8.87
N LEU A 224 18.14 -9.86 9.91
CA LEU A 224 17.43 -10.52 11.01
C LEU A 224 16.22 -11.31 10.49
N ASN A 225 15.47 -10.74 9.56
CA ASN A 225 14.31 -11.41 8.97
C ASN A 225 14.70 -12.64 8.13
N ILE A 226 15.81 -12.58 7.38
CA ILE A 226 16.36 -13.74 6.68
C ILE A 226 16.70 -14.87 7.67
N ILE A 227 17.35 -14.55 8.79
CA ILE A 227 17.69 -15.52 9.84
C ILE A 227 16.41 -16.14 10.43
N LEU A 228 15.39 -15.33 10.70
CA LEU A 228 14.10 -15.83 11.21
C LEU A 228 13.42 -16.78 10.21
N ILE A 229 13.40 -16.44 8.93
CA ILE A 229 12.85 -17.32 7.88
C ILE A 229 13.67 -18.62 7.77
N LEU A 230 15.00 -18.55 7.88
CA LEU A 230 15.87 -19.71 7.82
C LEU A 230 15.59 -20.73 8.94
N ILE A 231 15.37 -20.24 10.17
CA ILE A 231 15.23 -21.11 11.35
C ILE A 231 13.78 -21.57 11.54
N LEU A 232 12.81 -20.67 11.29
CA LEU A 232 11.45 -20.86 11.78
C LEU A 232 10.41 -21.13 10.70
N LEU A 233 10.65 -20.76 9.44
CA LEU A 233 9.68 -21.00 8.37
C LEU A 233 9.67 -22.48 7.99
N ARG A 234 8.51 -23.12 8.17
CA ARG A 234 8.23 -24.47 7.68
C ARG A 234 7.14 -24.43 6.62
N GLU A 235 7.24 -25.27 5.60
CA GLU A 235 6.24 -25.34 4.54
C GLU A 235 4.99 -26.05 5.05
N HIS A 236 3.82 -25.43 4.90
CA HIS A 236 2.53 -26.01 5.26
C HIS A 236 1.54 -25.81 4.10
N HIS A 237 0.75 -26.83 3.80
CA HIS A 237 -0.34 -26.76 2.83
C HIS A 237 -1.62 -27.35 3.43
N VAL A 238 -2.70 -26.58 3.36
CA VAL A 238 -4.00 -26.90 3.95
C VAL A 238 -5.07 -26.74 2.88
N ASP A 239 -5.97 -27.71 2.77
CA ASP A 239 -7.10 -27.64 1.85
C ASP A 239 -8.19 -26.65 2.33
N ASP A 240 -9.22 -26.46 1.50
CA ASP A 240 -10.30 -25.52 1.84
C ASP A 240 -11.10 -25.94 3.09
N SER A 241 -11.07 -27.23 3.47
CA SER A 241 -11.73 -27.79 4.66
C SER A 241 -10.84 -27.80 5.91
N GLY A 242 -9.56 -27.45 5.80
CA GLY A 242 -8.62 -27.45 6.92
C GLY A 242 -7.75 -28.71 7.05
N ARG A 243 -7.88 -29.69 6.15
CA ARG A 243 -7.06 -30.91 6.16
C ARG A 243 -5.68 -30.62 5.58
N GLN A 244 -4.65 -31.22 6.17
CA GLN A 244 -3.33 -31.20 5.58
C GLN A 244 -3.30 -32.04 4.31
N CYS A 245 -2.82 -31.47 3.21
CA CYS A 245 -2.42 -32.28 2.06
C CYS A 245 -0.93 -32.55 2.15
N LYS A 246 -0.53 -33.81 1.92
CA LYS A 246 0.87 -34.12 1.62
C LYS A 246 1.27 -33.32 0.37
N ASN A 247 2.47 -32.75 0.41
CA ASN A 247 3.02 -32.01 -0.72
C ASN A 247 2.96 -32.89 -1.97
N VAL A 248 2.48 -32.34 -3.09
CA VAL A 248 2.47 -32.99 -4.42
C VAL A 248 3.86 -33.44 -4.87
N ASN A 249 4.94 -32.97 -4.23
CA ASN A 249 6.30 -33.38 -4.54
C ASN A 249 7.05 -33.75 -3.25
N PHE A 250 6.88 -34.99 -2.79
CA PHE A 250 7.94 -35.86 -2.31
C PHE A 250 7.35 -37.29 -2.24
N GLU A 251 7.99 -38.19 -2.98
CA GLU A 251 7.77 -39.63 -3.12
C GLU A 251 6.83 -40.14 -4.23
N GLU A 252 7.47 -41.00 -5.02
CA GLU A 252 7.03 -41.91 -6.07
C GLU A 252 5.62 -42.48 -5.92
N ALA A 253 4.94 -42.55 -7.06
CA ALA A 253 4.06 -43.64 -7.49
C ALA A 253 3.49 -44.51 -6.35
N SER A 254 2.41 -44.06 -5.73
CA SER A 254 1.41 -44.99 -5.18
C SER A 254 0.08 -44.73 -5.88
N THR A 255 -0.24 -45.68 -6.74
CA THR A 255 -1.44 -45.84 -7.52
C THR A 255 -2.64 -46.00 -6.58
N ASP A 256 -3.21 -44.90 -6.10
CA ASP A 256 -4.60 -44.79 -5.62
C ASP A 256 -4.97 -43.31 -5.38
N GLU A 257 -4.54 -42.42 -6.28
CA GLU A 257 -5.10 -41.06 -6.32
C GLU A 257 -6.53 -41.14 -6.81
N VAL A 258 -7.48 -41.06 -5.87
CA VAL A 258 -8.82 -40.56 -6.12
C VAL A 258 -8.65 -39.32 -6.98
N GLN A 259 -9.02 -39.43 -8.27
CA GLN A 259 -9.09 -38.32 -9.21
C GLN A 259 -10.04 -37.27 -8.63
N VAL A 260 -9.51 -36.37 -7.81
CA VAL A 260 -10.22 -35.18 -7.36
C VAL A 260 -10.44 -34.36 -8.62
N LEU A 261 -11.65 -34.46 -9.18
CA LEU A 261 -12.09 -33.79 -10.40
C LEU A 261 -11.50 -32.37 -10.45
N GLN A 262 -10.47 -32.18 -11.28
CA GLN A 262 -9.63 -30.98 -11.32
C GLN A 262 -10.41 -29.85 -12.00
N GLY A 263 -11.38 -29.28 -11.28
CA GLY A 263 -12.21 -28.18 -11.75
C GLY A 263 -11.38 -27.04 -12.35
N ASN A 264 -11.86 -26.43 -13.43
CA ASN A 264 -11.18 -25.31 -14.06
C ASN A 264 -11.41 -24.01 -13.28
N ILE A 265 -10.38 -23.17 -13.20
CA ILE A 265 -10.47 -21.85 -12.58
C ILE A 265 -11.39 -20.98 -13.44
N ASP A 266 -12.29 -20.21 -12.82
CA ASP A 266 -13.06 -19.19 -13.56
C ASP A 266 -12.13 -18.03 -13.96
N GLN A 267 -11.56 -18.12 -15.17
CA GLN A 267 -10.68 -17.08 -15.71
C GLN A 267 -11.36 -15.71 -15.79
N VAL A 268 -12.68 -15.67 -16.04
CA VAL A 268 -13.44 -14.41 -16.10
C VAL A 268 -13.47 -13.75 -14.71
N ALA A 269 -13.72 -14.54 -13.66
CA ALA A 269 -13.72 -14.04 -12.28
C ALA A 269 -12.33 -13.59 -11.82
N VAL A 270 -11.27 -14.31 -12.21
CA VAL A 270 -9.87 -13.95 -11.91
C VAL A 270 -9.50 -12.62 -12.57
N VAL A 271 -9.76 -12.47 -13.87
CA VAL A 271 -9.45 -11.24 -14.62
C VAL A 271 -10.26 -10.06 -14.07
N ALA A 272 -11.56 -10.25 -13.84
CA ALA A 272 -12.41 -9.19 -13.27
C ALA A 272 -11.92 -8.76 -11.88
N THR A 273 -11.56 -9.70 -11.01
CA THR A 273 -11.01 -9.37 -9.68
C THR A 273 -9.65 -8.67 -9.78
N ASN A 274 -8.82 -9.00 -10.77
CA ASN A 274 -7.57 -8.31 -11.02
C ASN A 274 -7.79 -6.85 -11.47
N ILE A 275 -8.77 -6.61 -12.37
CA ILE A 275 -9.18 -5.26 -12.79
C ILE A 275 -9.69 -4.46 -11.60
N VAL A 276 -10.58 -5.05 -10.80
CA VAL A 276 -11.12 -4.43 -9.58
C VAL A 276 -9.99 -4.05 -8.62
N PHE A 277 -9.00 -4.93 -8.45
CA PHE A 277 -7.84 -4.69 -7.62
C PHE A 277 -6.92 -3.58 -8.17
N PHE A 278 -6.72 -3.55 -9.49
CA PHE A 278 -6.02 -2.46 -10.16
C PHE A 278 -6.70 -1.12 -9.89
N VAL A 279 -8.03 -1.05 -10.08
CA VAL A 279 -8.81 0.18 -9.90
C VAL A 279 -8.72 0.70 -8.46
N ILE A 280 -8.87 -0.17 -7.45
CA ILE A 280 -8.83 0.30 -6.06
C ILE A 280 -7.44 0.85 -5.66
N LEU A 281 -6.36 0.23 -6.13
CA LEU A 281 -5.01 0.76 -5.90
C LEU A 281 -4.71 2.01 -6.74
N PHE A 282 -5.29 2.09 -7.93
CA PHE A 282 -5.18 3.27 -8.80
C PHE A 282 -5.81 4.47 -8.11
N ILE A 283 -7.05 4.31 -7.60
CA ILE A 283 -7.76 5.34 -6.84
C ILE A 283 -6.97 5.79 -5.60
N PHE A 284 -6.38 4.85 -4.86
CA PHE A 284 -5.57 5.17 -3.69
C PHE A 284 -4.34 6.00 -4.04
N ALA A 285 -3.54 5.56 -5.01
CA ALA A 285 -2.35 6.28 -5.46
C ALA A 285 -2.70 7.68 -6.01
N LEU A 286 -3.87 7.79 -6.62
CA LEU A 286 -4.41 9.01 -7.18
C LEU A 286 -4.79 10.01 -6.08
N PHE A 287 -5.51 9.55 -5.06
CA PHE A 287 -5.85 10.37 -3.89
C PHE A 287 -4.59 10.79 -3.12
N GLU A 288 -3.66 9.86 -2.88
CA GLU A 288 -2.38 10.14 -2.22
C GLU A 288 -1.57 11.24 -2.94
N THR A 289 -1.55 11.23 -4.27
CA THR A 289 -0.79 12.21 -5.07
C THR A 289 -1.46 13.59 -5.10
N ILE A 290 -2.79 13.63 -5.19
CA ILE A 290 -3.53 14.87 -5.42
C ILE A 290 -3.78 15.67 -4.13
N VAL A 291 -3.79 15.02 -2.96
CA VAL A 291 -4.23 15.65 -1.69
C VAL A 291 -3.44 16.92 -1.38
N THR A 292 -2.11 16.88 -1.38
CA THR A 292 -1.29 18.05 -1.01
C THR A 292 -1.40 19.23 -1.99
N PRO A 293 -1.27 19.06 -3.32
CA PRO A 293 -1.50 20.19 -4.23
C PRO A 293 -2.95 20.70 -4.14
N LEU A 294 -3.94 19.81 -3.98
CA LEU A 294 -5.33 20.19 -3.82
C LEU A 294 -5.58 21.05 -2.57
N THR A 295 -5.04 20.68 -1.41
CA THR A 295 -5.25 21.42 -0.16
C THR A 295 -4.54 22.77 -0.18
N MET A 296 -3.35 22.84 -0.80
CA MET A 296 -2.65 24.11 -1.04
C MET A 296 -3.47 25.05 -1.94
N ASP A 297 -3.95 24.55 -3.08
CA ASP A 297 -4.66 25.37 -4.07
C ASP A 297 -6.07 25.79 -3.57
N MET A 298 -6.76 24.91 -2.84
CA MET A 298 -8.13 25.16 -2.35
C MET A 298 -8.16 26.02 -1.10
N TYR A 299 -7.27 25.78 -0.13
CA TYR A 299 -7.34 26.44 1.18
C TYR A 299 -6.31 27.56 1.36
N ALA A 300 -5.46 27.79 0.36
CA ALA A 300 -4.32 28.71 0.44
C ALA A 300 -3.41 28.40 1.63
N TRP A 301 -3.25 27.11 1.96
CA TRP A 301 -2.31 26.66 2.97
C TRP A 301 -0.87 26.83 2.46
N THR A 302 0.02 27.24 3.35
CA THR A 302 1.46 27.21 3.05
C THR A 302 1.91 25.75 2.86
N ARG A 303 3.04 25.53 2.17
CA ARG A 303 3.61 24.18 1.99
C ARG A 303 3.80 23.44 3.32
N GLU A 304 4.27 24.15 4.34
CA GLU A 304 4.49 23.59 5.68
C GLU A 304 3.17 23.22 6.35
N GLN A 305 2.16 24.10 6.27
CA GLN A 305 0.83 23.83 6.81
C GLN A 305 0.15 22.64 6.10
N ALA A 306 0.24 22.59 4.77
CA ALA A 306 -0.34 21.50 3.99
C ALA A 306 0.29 20.15 4.35
N VAL A 307 1.62 20.07 4.39
CA VAL A 307 2.33 18.85 4.81
C VAL A 307 1.96 18.43 6.23
N LEU A 308 1.86 19.38 7.16
CA LEU A 308 1.47 19.10 8.56
C LEU A 308 0.02 18.57 8.65
N TYR A 309 -0.94 19.29 8.07
CA TYR A 309 -2.36 18.95 8.18
C TYR A 309 -2.71 17.68 7.40
N ASP A 310 -2.19 17.53 6.18
CA ASP A 310 -2.35 16.30 5.40
C ASP A 310 -1.73 15.10 6.12
N GLY A 311 -0.57 15.30 6.77
CA GLY A 311 0.08 14.29 7.60
C GLY A 311 -0.81 13.82 8.77
N ILE A 312 -1.47 14.75 9.47
CA ILE A 312 -2.41 14.43 10.55
C ILE A 312 -3.64 13.68 10.00
N ILE A 313 -4.19 14.12 8.87
CA ILE A 313 -5.34 13.47 8.23
C ILE A 313 -4.98 12.05 7.81
N LEU A 314 -3.83 11.86 7.15
CA LEU A 314 -3.37 10.53 6.72
C LEU A 314 -3.11 9.60 7.90
N ALA A 315 -2.59 10.11 9.02
CA ALA A 315 -2.43 9.34 10.25
C ALA A 315 -3.78 8.89 10.82
N ALA A 316 -4.78 9.78 10.84
CA ALA A 316 -6.13 9.45 11.28
C ALA A 316 -6.79 8.39 10.38
N LEU A 317 -6.70 8.54 9.05
CA LEU A 317 -7.16 7.55 8.08
C LEU A 317 -6.42 6.21 8.21
N GLY A 318 -5.14 6.25 8.58
CA GLY A 318 -4.34 5.06 8.89
C GLY A 318 -4.89 4.29 10.09
N VAL A 319 -5.21 4.98 11.19
CA VAL A 319 -5.85 4.36 12.37
C VAL A 319 -7.23 3.80 12.02
N GLU A 320 -8.03 4.55 11.26
CA GLU A 320 -9.31 4.08 10.74
C GLU A 320 -9.16 2.80 9.92
N ALA A 321 -8.21 2.73 8.99
CA ALA A 321 -7.96 1.55 8.18
C ALA A 321 -7.61 0.31 9.03
N LEU A 322 -6.85 0.48 10.11
CA LEU A 322 -6.54 -0.61 11.05
C LEU A 322 -7.78 -1.14 11.76
N ILE A 323 -8.68 -0.24 12.18
CA ILE A 323 -9.97 -0.62 12.77
C ILE A 323 -10.80 -1.43 11.77
N ILE A 324 -10.86 -0.98 10.50
CA ILE A 324 -11.56 -1.69 9.43
C ILE A 324 -10.95 -3.08 9.18
N PHE A 325 -9.62 -3.21 9.13
CA PHE A 325 -8.96 -4.51 8.94
C PHE A 325 -9.28 -5.50 10.07
N MET A 326 -9.32 -5.04 11.33
CA MET A 326 -9.70 -5.90 12.46
C MET A 326 -11.20 -6.28 12.42
N GLY A 327 -12.06 -5.34 12.02
CA GLY A 327 -13.52 -5.56 11.94
C GLY A 327 -13.97 -6.43 10.76
N ILE A 328 -13.15 -6.58 9.72
CA ILE A 328 -13.56 -7.21 8.46
C ILE A 328 -13.93 -8.69 8.61
N LYS A 329 -13.31 -9.40 9.57
CA LYS A 329 -13.65 -10.79 9.88
C LYS A 329 -15.12 -10.91 10.34
N LEU A 330 -15.53 -10.04 11.25
CA LEU A 330 -16.88 -10.02 11.81
C LEU A 330 -17.90 -9.65 10.73
N LEU A 331 -17.56 -8.64 9.92
CA LEU A 331 -18.41 -8.17 8.84
C LEU A 331 -18.58 -9.25 7.76
N SER A 332 -17.49 -9.91 7.39
CA SER A 332 -17.46 -10.97 6.38
C SER A 332 -18.32 -12.16 6.76
N LYS A 333 -18.36 -12.53 8.04
CA LYS A 333 -19.21 -13.63 8.52
C LYS A 333 -20.70 -13.28 8.46
N LYS A 334 -21.06 -12.00 8.60
CA LYS A 334 -22.46 -11.54 8.67
C LYS A 334 -23.06 -11.18 7.30
N ILE A 335 -22.30 -10.49 6.46
CA ILE A 335 -22.79 -9.90 5.20
C ILE A 335 -22.25 -10.66 3.97
N GLY A 336 -21.16 -11.41 4.13
CA GLY A 336 -20.47 -12.08 3.03
C GLY A 336 -19.49 -11.18 2.29
N GLU A 337 -18.43 -11.78 1.74
CA GLU A 337 -17.29 -11.07 1.15
C GLU A 337 -17.64 -10.29 -0.11
N ARG A 338 -18.49 -10.87 -0.95
CA ARG A 338 -18.95 -10.26 -2.21
C ARG A 338 -19.70 -8.95 -1.96
N ALA A 339 -20.57 -8.94 -0.95
CA ALA A 339 -21.34 -7.76 -0.58
C ALA A 339 -20.47 -6.68 0.06
N ILE A 340 -19.46 -7.05 0.85
CA ILE A 340 -18.49 -6.07 1.41
C ILE A 340 -17.67 -5.42 0.31
N LEU A 341 -17.21 -6.19 -0.68
CA LEU A 341 -16.49 -5.64 -1.83
C LEU A 341 -17.35 -4.62 -2.59
N LEU A 342 -18.59 -4.99 -2.92
CA LEU A 342 -19.53 -4.10 -3.63
C LEU A 342 -19.87 -2.85 -2.80
N GLY A 343 -20.18 -3.04 -1.52
CA GLY A 343 -20.48 -1.95 -0.58
C GLY A 343 -19.30 -1.00 -0.41
N GLY A 344 -18.08 -1.53 -0.34
CA GLY A 344 -16.86 -0.72 -0.28
C GLY A 344 -16.70 0.18 -1.52
N PHE A 345 -16.93 -0.33 -2.73
CA PHE A 345 -16.86 0.50 -3.94
C PHE A 345 -17.96 1.56 -4.00
N ILE A 346 -19.17 1.25 -3.51
CA ILE A 346 -20.25 2.24 -3.38
C ILE A 346 -19.83 3.35 -2.41
N VAL A 347 -19.24 3.00 -1.26
CA VAL A 347 -18.74 4.00 -0.30
C VAL A 347 -17.62 4.85 -0.90
N VAL A 348 -16.67 4.26 -1.62
CA VAL A 348 -15.63 5.01 -2.35
C VAL A 348 -16.26 5.95 -3.37
N TRP A 349 -17.26 5.48 -4.14
CA TRP A 349 -17.95 6.31 -5.13
C TRP A 349 -18.62 7.51 -4.48
N VAL A 350 -19.38 7.29 -3.40
CA VAL A 350 -20.03 8.37 -2.63
C VAL A 350 -18.99 9.35 -2.10
N GLY A 351 -17.85 8.86 -1.60
CA GLY A 351 -16.73 9.70 -1.15
C GLY A 351 -16.23 10.64 -2.25
N PHE A 352 -15.90 10.11 -3.43
CA PHE A 352 -15.45 10.95 -4.56
C PHE A 352 -16.56 11.85 -5.12
N PHE A 353 -17.81 11.41 -5.09
CA PHE A 353 -18.95 12.22 -5.53
C PHE A 353 -19.15 13.42 -4.59
N ILE A 354 -19.01 13.20 -3.28
CA ILE A 354 -19.00 14.27 -2.28
C ILE A 354 -17.79 15.17 -2.50
N LEU A 355 -16.63 14.66 -2.89
CA LEU A 355 -15.41 15.46 -3.13
C LEU A 355 -15.52 16.41 -4.35
N LEU A 356 -16.51 16.23 -5.23
CA LEU A 356 -16.70 17.13 -6.39
C LEU A 356 -16.94 18.59 -5.95
N PRO A 357 -16.35 19.58 -6.62
CA PRO A 357 -16.54 20.99 -6.26
C PRO A 357 -17.96 21.47 -6.60
N TRP A 358 -18.87 21.41 -5.61
CA TRP A 358 -20.28 21.82 -5.69
C TRP A 358 -20.54 23.26 -5.19
N GLY A 359 -19.54 23.92 -4.61
CA GLY A 359 -19.67 25.22 -3.98
C GLY A 359 -19.90 26.37 -4.96
N ASN A 360 -20.08 27.58 -4.41
CA ASN A 360 -20.29 28.82 -5.17
C ASN A 360 -19.15 29.84 -5.01
N HIS A 361 -18.19 29.57 -4.13
CA HIS A 361 -17.04 30.45 -3.88
C HIS A 361 -15.80 29.91 -4.58
N PHE A 362 -15.04 30.78 -5.24
CA PHE A 362 -13.79 30.41 -5.90
C PHE A 362 -12.62 30.37 -4.91
N PRO A 363 -11.59 29.54 -5.16
CA PRO A 363 -10.38 29.54 -4.35
C PRO A 363 -9.68 30.90 -4.39
N LYS A 364 -8.89 31.21 -3.36
CA LYS A 364 -8.07 32.41 -3.35
C LYS A 364 -6.99 32.28 -4.43
N ILE A 365 -6.94 33.26 -5.32
CA ILE A 365 -5.96 33.30 -6.41
C ILE A 365 -4.64 33.79 -5.82
N GLN A 366 -3.55 33.10 -6.15
CA GLN A 366 -2.20 33.51 -5.85
C GLN A 366 -1.86 34.75 -6.67
N TRP A 367 -1.86 35.93 -6.06
CA TRP A 367 -1.33 37.14 -6.70
C TRP A 367 0.19 37.13 -6.54
N GLU A 368 0.90 36.96 -7.65
CA GLU A 368 2.32 37.31 -7.71
C GLU A 368 2.36 38.84 -7.73
N ASP A 369 2.94 39.47 -6.70
CA ASP A 369 3.15 40.91 -6.71
C ASP A 369 3.94 41.25 -7.98
N LEU A 370 3.27 41.89 -8.95
CA LEU A 370 3.96 42.56 -10.04
C LEU A 370 4.92 43.53 -9.38
N HIS A 371 6.22 43.23 -9.40
CA HIS A 371 7.26 44.22 -9.16
C HIS A 371 7.13 45.29 -10.25
N ASN A 372 6.24 46.25 -10.01
CA ASN A 372 6.11 47.44 -10.82
C ASN A 372 7.31 48.31 -10.45
N ASN A 373 8.42 48.12 -11.17
CA ASN A 373 9.60 49.02 -11.13
C ASN A 373 9.28 50.41 -11.72
N SER A 374 8.05 50.90 -11.56
CA SER A 374 7.74 52.31 -11.72
C SER A 374 8.14 53.00 -10.43
N ILE A 375 9.37 53.51 -10.40
CA ILE A 375 9.85 54.49 -9.41
C ILE A 375 8.78 55.59 -9.34
N PRO A 376 8.03 55.74 -8.23
CA PRO A 376 7.16 56.88 -8.07
C PRO A 376 8.04 58.06 -7.68
N ASN A 377 8.01 59.14 -8.46
CA ASN A 377 8.57 60.42 -8.05
C ASN A 377 7.75 60.95 -6.86
N THR A 378 8.12 60.57 -5.64
CA THR A 378 7.52 61.11 -4.42
C THR A 378 8.45 62.15 -3.81
N THR A 379 7.91 63.35 -3.68
CA THR A 379 8.50 64.49 -2.98
C THR A 379 8.78 64.14 -1.51
N PHE A 380 9.88 64.67 -0.99
CA PHE A 380 10.48 64.41 0.33
C PHE A 380 9.52 64.49 1.55
N GLY A 381 8.32 65.08 1.38
CA GLY A 381 7.30 65.21 2.42
C GLY A 381 6.39 64.00 2.63
N GLU A 382 6.23 63.09 1.66
CA GLU A 382 5.37 61.89 1.81
C GLU A 382 6.09 60.72 2.49
N ILE A 383 7.42 60.75 2.54
CA ILE A 383 8.27 59.69 3.10
C ILE A 383 8.00 59.51 4.61
N ILE A 384 7.67 60.57 5.35
CA ILE A 384 7.49 60.51 6.81
C ILE A 384 6.11 59.93 7.20
N ILE A 385 5.08 60.11 6.37
CA ILE A 385 3.73 59.59 6.69
C ILE A 385 3.62 58.09 6.31
N THR A 386 4.31 57.64 5.26
CA THR A 386 4.40 56.21 4.92
C THR A 386 5.27 55.41 5.88
N LEU A 387 6.21 56.05 6.60
CA LEU A 387 7.06 55.42 7.61
C LEU A 387 6.31 55.06 8.91
N TRP A 388 5.15 55.67 9.19
CA TRP A 388 4.45 55.50 10.47
C TRP A 388 3.19 54.62 10.42
N LYS A 389 2.80 54.16 9.22
CA LYS A 389 1.58 53.36 9.05
C LYS A 389 1.78 52.23 8.03
N SER A 390 2.80 51.42 8.22
CA SER A 390 2.87 50.09 7.62
C SER A 390 2.55 49.06 8.71
N PRO A 391 1.47 48.25 8.58
CA PRO A 391 1.44 46.98 9.28
C PRO A 391 2.65 46.20 8.75
N LYS A 392 3.49 45.67 9.64
CA LYS A 392 4.46 44.64 9.28
C LYS A 392 3.68 43.48 8.65
N GLU A 393 3.62 43.43 7.33
CA GLU A 393 3.42 42.18 6.62
C GLU A 393 4.78 41.47 6.68
N ASP A 394 4.79 40.34 7.39
CA ASP A 394 5.94 39.45 7.46
C ASP A 394 6.18 38.88 6.05
N HIS A 395 7.06 39.54 5.28
CA HIS A 395 7.50 39.14 3.93
C HIS A 395 8.40 37.89 3.94
N ASN A 396 7.99 36.81 4.62
CA ASN A 396 8.64 35.52 4.59
C ASN A 396 7.71 34.36 4.20
N GLU A 397 6.42 34.65 3.98
CA GLU A 397 5.47 33.63 3.55
C GLU A 397 5.50 33.50 2.03
N GLY A 398 5.97 32.34 1.54
CA GLY A 398 5.90 32.01 0.12
C GLY A 398 4.47 32.09 -0.41
N PRO A 399 4.30 32.27 -1.74
CA PRO A 399 2.99 32.58 -2.28
C PRO A 399 1.98 31.44 -2.04
N THR A 400 0.77 31.80 -1.62
CA THR A 400 -0.30 30.85 -1.23
C THR A 400 -1.53 30.98 -2.15
N GLY A 401 -2.26 29.86 -2.29
CA GLY A 401 -3.47 29.81 -3.10
C GLY A 401 -3.25 29.28 -4.52
N CYS A 402 -4.29 29.37 -5.34
CA CYS A 402 -4.34 28.76 -6.66
C CYS A 402 -3.51 29.57 -7.67
N PRO A 403 -2.52 28.98 -8.36
CA PRO A 403 -1.61 29.70 -9.25
C PRO A 403 -2.31 30.24 -10.50
N ILE A 404 -1.99 31.47 -10.92
CA ILE A 404 -2.60 32.12 -12.12
C ILE A 404 -2.39 31.30 -13.39
N GLY A 405 -1.29 30.53 -13.47
CA GLY A 405 -1.00 29.65 -14.60
C GLY A 405 -2.03 28.53 -14.80
N GLN A 406 -2.88 28.24 -13.82
CA GLN A 406 -3.94 27.25 -13.91
C GLN A 406 -5.28 27.92 -14.23
N ALA A 407 -5.74 27.78 -15.49
CA ALA A 407 -6.99 28.39 -15.95
C ALA A 407 -8.24 27.95 -15.16
N TRP A 408 -8.20 26.76 -14.56
CA TRP A 408 -9.31 26.22 -13.79
C TRP A 408 -9.57 26.90 -12.45
N CYS A 409 -8.61 27.66 -11.92
CA CYS A 409 -8.77 28.46 -10.69
C CYS A 409 -9.91 29.48 -10.81
N PHE A 410 -10.19 29.97 -12.02
CA PHE A 410 -11.19 31.03 -12.26
C PHE A 410 -12.63 30.52 -12.38
N TYR A 411 -12.82 29.22 -12.65
CA TYR A 411 -14.15 28.66 -12.92
C TYR A 411 -14.50 27.45 -12.05
N THR A 412 -13.55 26.89 -11.32
CA THR A 412 -13.80 25.75 -10.42
C THR A 412 -14.02 26.26 -8.99
N PRO A 413 -15.18 25.98 -8.37
CA PRO A 413 -15.42 26.42 -7.01
C PRO A 413 -14.56 25.65 -6.00
N MET A 414 -14.29 26.30 -4.89
CA MET A 414 -13.57 25.75 -3.74
C MET A 414 -14.36 24.59 -3.13
N ILE A 415 -13.65 23.51 -2.80
CA ILE A 415 -14.20 22.39 -2.02
C ILE A 415 -14.18 22.81 -0.55
N HIS A 416 -15.31 22.68 0.15
CA HIS A 416 -15.35 23.02 1.58
C HIS A 416 -14.55 22.02 2.41
N LEU A 417 -13.89 22.49 3.47
CA LEU A 417 -13.07 21.62 4.33
C LEU A 417 -13.87 20.44 4.92
N ALA A 418 -15.11 20.69 5.38
CA ALA A 418 -15.97 19.62 5.89
C ALA A 418 -16.29 18.57 4.82
N GLN A 419 -16.50 18.99 3.57
CA GLN A 419 -16.77 18.11 2.44
C GLN A 419 -15.54 17.25 2.12
N PHE A 420 -14.34 17.86 2.12
CA PHE A 420 -13.08 17.13 1.97
C PHE A 420 -12.89 16.09 3.09
N LEU A 421 -13.05 16.47 4.36
CA LEU A 421 -12.87 15.54 5.48
C LEU A 421 -13.87 14.38 5.46
N ILE A 422 -15.15 14.65 5.18
CA ILE A 422 -16.17 13.59 5.03
C ILE A 422 -15.81 12.64 3.89
N SER A 423 -15.40 13.19 2.74
CA SER A 423 -15.00 12.37 1.60
C SER A 423 -13.77 11.51 1.91
N ALA A 424 -12.77 12.07 2.61
CA ALA A 424 -11.55 11.39 2.99
C ALA A 424 -11.83 10.19 3.91
N VAL A 425 -12.70 10.37 4.91
CA VAL A 425 -13.16 9.29 5.80
C VAL A 425 -13.89 8.20 5.01
N LEU A 426 -14.84 8.56 4.15
CA LEU A 426 -15.56 7.56 3.33
C LEU A 426 -14.61 6.77 2.42
N ILE A 427 -13.70 7.45 1.73
CA ILE A 427 -12.66 6.79 0.92
C ILE A 427 -11.78 5.90 1.81
N GLY A 428 -11.44 6.37 3.02
CA GLY A 428 -10.69 5.66 4.05
C GLY A 428 -11.37 4.40 4.59
N ILE A 429 -12.71 4.33 4.62
CA ILE A 429 -13.47 3.11 4.95
C ILE A 429 -13.50 2.14 3.76
N GLY A 430 -13.76 2.68 2.58
CA GLY A 430 -13.97 1.90 1.37
C GLY A 430 -12.70 1.21 0.86
N TYR A 431 -11.56 1.90 0.90
CA TYR A 431 -10.28 1.38 0.37
C TYR A 431 -9.76 0.14 1.10
N PRO A 432 -9.61 0.13 2.44
CA PRO A 432 -9.18 -1.05 3.21
C PRO A 432 -10.12 -2.23 3.00
N SER A 433 -11.44 -1.97 2.97
CA SER A 433 -12.46 -2.98 2.74
C SER A 433 -12.30 -3.64 1.36
N CYS A 434 -12.22 -2.83 0.30
CA CYS A 434 -12.10 -3.33 -1.07
C CYS A 434 -10.78 -4.05 -1.32
N SER A 435 -9.67 -3.52 -0.80
CA SER A 435 -8.34 -4.10 -1.00
C SER A 435 -8.24 -5.50 -0.38
N VAL A 436 -8.69 -5.69 0.86
CA VAL A 436 -8.67 -7.00 1.54
C VAL A 436 -9.65 -7.99 0.91
N MET A 437 -10.87 -7.54 0.58
CA MET A 437 -11.84 -8.41 -0.09
C MET A 437 -11.35 -8.84 -1.47
N SER A 438 -10.64 -7.98 -2.20
CA SER A 438 -10.03 -8.34 -3.49
C SER A 438 -9.02 -9.48 -3.34
N TYR A 439 -8.10 -9.42 -2.36
CA TYR A 439 -7.17 -10.53 -2.09
C TYR A 439 -7.87 -11.81 -1.67
N THR A 440 -8.86 -11.67 -0.79
CA THR A 440 -9.58 -12.80 -0.21
C THR A 440 -10.39 -13.54 -1.26
N LEU A 441 -11.20 -12.82 -2.04
CA LEU A 441 -11.97 -13.41 -3.13
C LEU A 441 -11.04 -13.99 -4.20
N TYR A 442 -9.98 -13.29 -4.57
CA TYR A 442 -9.02 -13.78 -5.55
C TYR A 442 -8.40 -15.12 -5.12
N SER A 443 -7.91 -15.23 -3.88
CA SER A 443 -7.38 -16.49 -3.34
C SER A 443 -8.44 -17.60 -3.25
N LYS A 444 -9.68 -17.28 -2.88
CA LYS A 444 -10.79 -18.26 -2.82
C LYS A 444 -11.24 -18.75 -4.19
N ILE A 445 -11.23 -17.91 -5.22
CA ILE A 445 -11.59 -18.27 -6.61
C ILE A 445 -10.55 -19.23 -7.20
N LEU A 446 -9.27 -19.06 -6.85
CA LEU A 446 -8.19 -19.94 -7.33
C LEU A 446 -8.24 -21.34 -6.71
N GLY A 447 -8.71 -21.45 -5.45
CA GLY A 447 -8.80 -22.73 -4.74
C GLY A 447 -7.43 -23.35 -4.43
N PRO A 448 -7.32 -24.69 -4.34
CA PRO A 448 -6.09 -25.37 -3.92
C PRO A 448 -4.97 -25.37 -4.99
N LYS A 449 -5.23 -24.81 -6.18
CA LYS A 449 -4.22 -24.73 -7.26
C LYS A 449 -3.05 -23.83 -6.86
N PRO A 450 -1.85 -24.05 -7.41
CA PRO A 450 -0.67 -23.25 -7.10
C PRO A 450 -0.89 -21.76 -7.41
N GLN A 451 -1.01 -20.95 -6.35
CA GLN A 451 -1.48 -19.55 -6.44
C GLN A 451 -0.38 -18.52 -6.69
N GLY A 452 0.89 -18.90 -6.69
CA GLY A 452 2.04 -17.98 -6.74
C GLY A 452 2.04 -17.08 -7.97
N VAL A 453 1.90 -17.64 -9.18
CA VAL A 453 1.81 -16.86 -10.42
C VAL A 453 0.63 -15.90 -10.41
N TYR A 454 -0.54 -16.36 -9.99
CA TYR A 454 -1.75 -15.53 -9.95
C TYR A 454 -1.62 -14.39 -8.94
N MET A 455 -1.05 -14.64 -7.75
CA MET A 455 -0.74 -13.61 -6.75
C MET A 455 0.35 -12.65 -7.23
N GLY A 456 1.29 -13.16 -8.03
CA GLY A 456 2.30 -12.38 -8.73
C GLY A 456 1.68 -11.37 -9.69
N TRP A 457 0.77 -11.82 -10.56
CA TRP A 457 0.03 -10.95 -11.48
C TRP A 457 -0.88 -9.94 -10.77
N LEU A 458 -1.54 -10.36 -9.69
CA LEU A 458 -2.34 -9.44 -8.87
C LEU A 458 -1.46 -8.34 -8.25
N THR A 459 -0.31 -8.72 -7.70
CA THR A 459 0.62 -7.75 -7.10
C THR A 459 1.23 -6.84 -8.17
N ALA A 460 1.55 -7.37 -9.35
CA ALA A 460 2.07 -6.60 -10.48
C ALA A 460 1.05 -5.58 -10.99
N SER A 461 -0.24 -5.93 -11.12
CA SER A 461 -1.27 -4.97 -11.51
C SER A 461 -1.43 -3.86 -10.48
N GLY A 462 -1.31 -4.18 -9.20
CA GLY A 462 -1.26 -3.18 -8.14
C GLY A 462 -0.07 -2.23 -8.23
N SER A 463 1.11 -2.73 -8.56
CA SER A 463 2.29 -1.90 -8.82
C SER A 463 2.11 -1.02 -10.06
N ALA A 464 1.52 -1.55 -11.13
CA ALA A 464 1.19 -0.77 -12.32
C ALA A 464 0.22 0.39 -11.99
N ALA A 465 -0.78 0.13 -11.15
CA ALA A 465 -1.73 1.14 -10.70
C ALA A 465 -1.04 2.31 -9.96
N ARG A 466 -0.04 2.01 -9.11
CA ARG A 466 0.75 3.03 -8.40
C ARG A 466 1.67 3.86 -9.30
N ILE A 467 2.05 3.33 -10.47
CA ILE A 467 2.85 4.07 -11.46
C ILE A 467 1.94 4.96 -12.30
N LEU A 468 0.81 4.40 -12.76
CA LEU A 468 -0.09 5.09 -13.69
C LEU A 468 -0.99 6.13 -13.01
N GLY A 469 -1.40 5.89 -11.75
CA GLY A 469 -2.28 6.78 -10.99
C GLY A 469 -1.78 8.22 -10.88
N PRO A 470 -0.57 8.44 -10.32
CA PRO A 470 0.01 9.79 -10.18
C PRO A 470 0.16 10.52 -11.52
N VAL A 471 0.59 9.80 -12.57
CA VAL A 471 0.76 10.37 -13.92
C VAL A 471 -0.60 10.80 -14.49
N PHE A 472 -1.60 9.93 -14.41
CA PHE A 472 -2.94 10.23 -14.90
C PHE A 472 -3.53 11.47 -14.23
N ILE A 473 -3.49 11.53 -12.89
CA ILE A 473 -4.13 12.63 -12.17
C ILE A 473 -3.38 13.93 -12.25
N SER A 474 -2.04 13.91 -12.22
CA SER A 474 -1.24 15.11 -12.36
C SER A 474 -1.53 15.81 -13.69
N GLN A 475 -1.65 15.03 -14.78
CA GLN A 475 -1.99 15.57 -16.10
C GLN A 475 -3.42 16.14 -16.13
N VAL A 476 -4.42 15.37 -15.69
CA VAL A 476 -5.82 15.82 -15.71
C VAL A 476 -6.05 17.03 -14.79
N TYR A 477 -5.43 17.03 -13.62
CA TYR A 477 -5.56 18.11 -12.64
C TYR A 477 -4.95 19.41 -13.14
N THR A 478 -3.73 19.36 -13.69
CA THR A 478 -3.07 20.56 -14.22
C THR A 478 -3.77 21.11 -15.45
N SER A 479 -4.28 20.25 -16.33
CA SER A 479 -4.93 20.69 -17.58
C SER A 479 -6.38 21.13 -17.40
N TRP A 480 -7.18 20.35 -16.68
CA TRP A 480 -8.65 20.49 -16.66
C TRP A 480 -9.22 20.80 -15.27
N GLY A 481 -8.41 20.66 -14.22
CA GLY A 481 -8.76 20.99 -12.86
C GLY A 481 -9.48 19.90 -12.07
N PRO A 482 -9.77 20.17 -10.78
CA PRO A 482 -10.32 19.21 -9.82
C PRO A 482 -11.67 18.61 -10.24
N ARG A 483 -12.52 19.39 -10.91
CA ARG A 483 -13.87 18.93 -11.30
C ARG A 483 -13.80 17.77 -12.28
N TRP A 484 -12.96 17.87 -13.31
CA TRP A 484 -12.74 16.81 -14.29
C TRP A 484 -11.96 15.63 -13.70
N ALA A 485 -10.93 15.93 -12.91
CA ALA A 485 -10.16 14.94 -12.16
C ALA A 485 -11.06 13.99 -11.36
N PHE A 486 -11.89 14.51 -10.46
CA PHE A 486 -12.77 13.68 -9.62
C PHE A 486 -13.96 13.09 -10.37
N SER A 487 -14.46 13.76 -11.43
CA SER A 487 -15.54 13.21 -12.26
C SER A 487 -15.09 11.96 -13.03
N LEU A 488 -13.87 11.96 -13.58
CA LEU A 488 -13.31 10.79 -14.24
C LEU A 488 -13.10 9.63 -13.26
N VAL A 489 -12.63 9.92 -12.03
CA VAL A 489 -12.51 8.91 -10.97
C VAL A 489 -13.88 8.32 -10.62
N CYS A 490 -14.91 9.15 -10.45
CA CYS A 490 -16.28 8.68 -10.22
C CYS A 490 -16.76 7.77 -11.36
N GLY A 491 -16.47 8.12 -12.62
CA GLY A 491 -16.78 7.29 -13.78
C GLY A 491 -16.08 5.92 -13.76
N ILE A 492 -14.78 5.90 -13.45
CA ILE A 492 -13.99 4.65 -13.32
C ILE A 492 -14.57 3.75 -12.22
N VAL A 493 -14.91 4.33 -11.06
CA VAL A 493 -15.53 3.60 -9.95
C VAL A 493 -16.89 3.04 -10.34
N MET A 494 -17.74 3.83 -11.02
CA MET A 494 -19.05 3.35 -11.50
C MET A 494 -18.93 2.20 -12.48
N LEU A 495 -18.00 2.28 -13.45
CA LEU A 495 -17.74 1.19 -14.38
C LEU A 495 -17.29 -0.08 -13.64
N THR A 496 -16.53 0.08 -12.55
CA THR A 496 -16.09 -1.03 -11.70
C THR A 496 -17.25 -1.64 -10.90
N ILE A 497 -18.17 -0.81 -10.39
CA ILE A 497 -19.41 -1.28 -9.73
C ILE A 497 -20.27 -2.08 -10.72
N ILE A 498 -20.42 -1.59 -11.96
CA ILE A 498 -21.15 -2.29 -13.02
C ILE A 498 -20.48 -3.62 -13.35
N LEU A 499 -19.15 -3.63 -13.53
CA LEU A 499 -18.38 -4.84 -13.76
C LEU A 499 -18.61 -5.86 -12.63
N LEU A 500 -18.49 -5.43 -11.36
CA LEU A 500 -18.75 -6.26 -10.19
C LEU A 500 -20.18 -6.81 -10.19
N GLY A 501 -21.18 -6.01 -10.57
CA GLY A 501 -22.56 -6.45 -10.71
C GLY A 501 -22.71 -7.56 -11.76
N VAL A 502 -22.07 -7.41 -12.93
CA VAL A 502 -22.09 -8.40 -14.01
C VAL A 502 -21.42 -9.72 -13.59
N VAL A 503 -20.28 -9.64 -12.88
CA VAL A 503 -19.55 -10.84 -12.44
C VAL A 503 -19.96 -11.35 -11.05
N TYR A 504 -20.92 -10.71 -10.38
CA TYR A 504 -21.26 -10.97 -8.97
C TYR A 504 -21.54 -12.45 -8.67
N ARG A 505 -22.26 -13.12 -9.58
CA ARG A 505 -22.59 -14.55 -9.46
C ARG A 505 -21.41 -15.48 -9.73
N ARG A 506 -20.34 -14.99 -10.37
CA ARG A 506 -19.11 -15.76 -10.68
C ARG A 506 -18.06 -15.66 -9.58
N LEU A 507 -18.14 -14.67 -8.68
CA LEU A 507 -17.21 -14.46 -7.57
C LEU A 507 -17.43 -15.46 -6.42
N VAL A 508 -17.53 -16.74 -6.73
CA VAL A 508 -17.77 -17.83 -5.77
C VAL A 508 -16.47 -18.59 -5.54
N ALA A 509 -16.25 -19.03 -4.31
CA ALA A 509 -15.08 -19.84 -3.97
C ALA A 509 -15.03 -21.14 -4.80
N PHE A 510 -13.82 -21.58 -5.13
CA PHE A 510 -13.58 -22.77 -5.96
C PHE A 510 -14.30 -24.02 -5.41
N SER A 511 -14.18 -24.27 -4.11
CA SER A 511 -14.79 -25.43 -3.45
C SER A 511 -16.31 -25.37 -3.35
N VAL A 512 -16.88 -24.18 -3.19
CA VAL A 512 -18.35 -23.99 -3.22
C VAL A 512 -18.88 -24.22 -4.63
N ARG A 513 -18.20 -23.69 -5.66
CA ARG A 513 -18.59 -23.85 -7.07
C ARG A 513 -18.66 -25.31 -7.51
N HIS A 514 -17.78 -26.16 -6.98
CA HIS A 514 -17.73 -27.59 -7.30
C HIS A 514 -18.46 -28.47 -6.26
N GLY A 515 -19.26 -27.87 -5.37
CA GLY A 515 -20.09 -28.60 -4.40
C GLY A 515 -19.31 -29.33 -3.31
N ARG A 516 -18.04 -28.97 -3.06
CA ARG A 516 -17.20 -29.59 -2.02
C ARG A 516 -17.49 -29.06 -0.61
N ILE A 517 -18.03 -27.85 -0.52
CA ILE A 517 -18.39 -27.17 0.74
C ILE A 517 -19.70 -26.41 0.50
N GLN A 518 -20.61 -26.46 1.46
CA GLN A 518 -21.87 -25.71 1.45
C GLN A 518 -21.64 -24.29 2.02
N GLU A 519 -22.27 -23.28 1.40
CA GLU A 519 -22.01 -21.85 1.68
C GLU A 519 -22.43 -21.38 3.08
#